data_AF-A0A2J8R4T7-F1
#
_entry.id   AF-A0A2J8R4T7-F1
#
_cell.length_a   1.000
_cell.length_b   1.000
_cell.length_c   1.000
_cell.angle_alpha   90.00
_cell.angle_beta   90.00
_cell.angle_gamma   90.00
#
_symmetry.space_group_name_H-M   'P 1'
#
loop_
_entity.id
_entity.type
_entity.pdbx_description
1 polymer ?
#
loop_
_entity_poly.entity_id
_entity_poly.type
_entity_poly.pdbx_seq_one_letter_code
_entity_poly.pdbx_strand_id
1 'polypeptide(L)'
;SGFGARLLELCNQGLFECLALNLHCLGGQQMELAAVINGRIRRMSRGVNPSLVSWLTTMMGLRLQVVLEHMPVGPDAILRYVRRVGDPPQPLPEEPMEVQGAERASPEPQRENASPAPGTTAEEAMSRGPPPAPEGGSRDEQDGASAETEPWAAAVPPEWVPIIQQDIQSQRKVKPQPPLSDAYLSGMPAKRRKLRSDIQKRLQEDPNYSPQRFPNAQRAFADDP
;
A
#
# COMPACT_ATOMS: atom_id res chain seq x y z
N SER A 1 5.81 18.54 -20.75
CA SER A 1 5.83 17.16 -20.21
C SER A 1 6.85 17.10 -19.08
N GLY A 2 6.44 16.66 -17.89
CA GLY A 2 7.27 16.75 -16.68
C GLY A 2 8.33 15.65 -16.58
N PHE A 3 9.41 15.93 -15.84
CA PHE A 3 10.49 14.98 -15.52
C PHE A 3 9.97 13.61 -15.07
N GLY A 4 8.94 13.58 -14.21
CA GLY A 4 8.38 12.32 -13.71
C GLY A 4 7.77 11.41 -14.78
N ALA A 5 7.11 11.97 -15.80
CA ALA A 5 6.56 11.18 -16.90
C ALA A 5 7.67 10.55 -17.74
N ARG A 6 8.73 11.32 -18.02
CA ARG A 6 9.91 10.85 -18.75
C ARG A 6 10.69 9.79 -17.98
N LEU A 7 10.83 9.95 -16.67
CA LEU A 7 11.49 8.96 -15.81
C LEU A 7 10.71 7.64 -15.81
N LEU A 8 9.38 7.69 -15.65
CA LEU A 8 8.54 6.50 -15.68
C LEU A 8 8.62 5.76 -17.02
N GLU A 9 8.63 6.50 -18.13
CA GLU A 9 8.80 5.94 -19.48
C GLU A 9 10.14 5.19 -19.61
N LEU A 10 11.25 5.80 -19.19
CA LEU A 10 12.57 5.17 -19.20
C LEU A 10 12.63 3.94 -18.28
N CYS A 11 12.04 4.02 -17.09
CA CYS A 11 11.97 2.89 -16.16
C CYS A 11 11.19 1.72 -16.76
N ASN A 12 10.05 1.99 -17.40
CA ASN A 12 9.24 0.95 -18.05
C ASN A 12 10.00 0.33 -19.22
N GLN A 13 10.65 1.15 -20.06
CA GLN A 13 11.47 0.66 -21.15
C GLN A 13 12.59 -0.26 -20.65
N GLY A 14 13.35 0.18 -19.64
CA GLY A 14 14.41 -0.63 -19.04
C GLY A 14 13.89 -1.92 -18.41
N LEU A 15 12.71 -1.90 -17.78
CA LEU A 15 12.07 -3.09 -17.24
C LEU A 15 11.73 -4.11 -18.34
N PHE A 16 11.12 -3.68 -19.44
CA PHE A 16 10.75 -4.57 -20.54
C PHE A 16 11.98 -5.13 -21.27
N GLU A 17 13.00 -4.31 -21.51
CA GLU A 17 14.27 -4.77 -22.10
C GLU A 17 14.94 -5.83 -21.21
N CYS A 18 14.95 -5.62 -19.89
CA CYS A 18 15.48 -6.58 -18.93
C CYS A 18 14.69 -7.91 -18.94
N LEU A 19 13.35 -7.84 -18.94
CA LEU A 19 12.50 -9.03 -19.00
C LEU A 19 12.72 -9.81 -20.30
N ALA A 20 12.78 -9.11 -21.43
CA ALA A 20 13.03 -9.71 -22.73
C ALA A 20 14.41 -10.39 -22.78
N LEU A 21 15.45 -9.76 -22.21
CA LEU A 21 16.79 -10.36 -22.11
C LEU A 21 16.80 -11.64 -21.26
N ASN A 22 16.17 -11.61 -20.08
CA ASN A 22 16.08 -12.79 -19.23
C ASN A 22 15.32 -13.92 -19.94
N LEU A 23 14.23 -13.59 -20.63
CA LEU A 23 13.46 -14.56 -21.40
C LEU A 23 14.28 -15.15 -22.56
N HIS A 24 15.07 -14.33 -23.27
CA HIS A 24 15.97 -14.78 -24.32
C HIS A 24 17.05 -15.74 -23.80
N CYS A 25 17.68 -15.41 -22.67
CA CYS A 25 18.66 -16.27 -22.00
C CYS A 25 18.07 -17.63 -21.59
N LEU A 26 16.76 -17.70 -21.33
CA LEU A 26 16.04 -18.93 -20.96
C LEU A 26 15.42 -19.65 -22.18
N GLY A 27 15.75 -19.23 -23.40
CA GLY A 27 15.27 -19.85 -24.63
C GLY A 27 13.78 -19.59 -24.92
N GLY A 28 13.23 -18.48 -24.43
CA GLY A 28 11.82 -18.12 -24.63
C GLY A 28 10.84 -18.76 -23.63
N GLN A 29 11.34 -19.52 -22.64
CA GLN A 29 10.50 -20.25 -21.71
C GLN A 29 10.00 -19.36 -20.57
N GLN A 30 8.75 -18.92 -20.64
CA GLN A 30 8.14 -18.07 -19.62
C GLN A 30 8.04 -18.75 -18.24
N MET A 31 7.84 -20.06 -18.22
CA MET A 31 7.75 -20.83 -16.96
C MET A 31 9.08 -20.85 -16.19
N GLU A 32 10.20 -20.97 -16.91
CA GLU A 32 11.54 -20.90 -16.32
C GLU A 32 11.82 -19.51 -15.75
N LEU A 33 11.40 -18.45 -16.45
CA LEU A 33 11.53 -17.08 -15.98
C LEU A 33 10.73 -16.86 -14.68
N ALA A 34 9.49 -17.32 -14.66
CA ALA A 34 8.64 -17.28 -13.47
C ALA A 34 9.25 -18.08 -12.31
N ALA A 35 9.84 -19.25 -12.58
CA ALA A 35 10.51 -20.07 -11.57
C ALA A 35 11.72 -19.35 -10.95
N VAL A 36 12.55 -18.71 -11.78
CA VAL A 36 13.70 -17.90 -11.33
C VAL A 36 13.26 -16.72 -10.46
N ILE A 37 12.26 -15.95 -10.91
CA ILE A 37 11.72 -14.81 -10.16
C ILE A 37 11.13 -15.29 -8.82
N ASN A 38 10.34 -16.36 -8.82
CA ASN A 38 9.75 -16.93 -7.60
C ASN A 38 10.82 -17.44 -6.63
N GLY A 39 11.89 -18.06 -7.15
CA GLY A 39 13.05 -18.46 -6.37
C GLY A 39 13.73 -17.26 -5.70
N ARG A 40 13.83 -16.12 -6.41
CA ARG A 40 14.40 -14.89 -5.87
C ARG A 40 13.50 -14.24 -4.82
N ILE A 41 12.18 -14.15 -5.07
CA ILE A 41 11.19 -13.65 -4.10
C ILE A 41 11.31 -14.42 -2.79
N ARG A 42 11.31 -15.75 -2.84
CA ARG A 42 11.49 -16.59 -1.64
C ARG A 42 12.81 -16.34 -0.93
N ARG A 43 13.91 -16.14 -1.65
CA ARG A 43 15.23 -15.87 -1.06
C ARG A 43 15.31 -14.49 -0.41
N MET A 44 14.71 -13.47 -1.03
CA MET A 44 14.69 -12.10 -0.50
C MET A 44 13.72 -11.95 0.67
N SER A 45 12.66 -12.75 0.70
CA SER A 45 11.62 -12.71 1.74
C SER A 45 11.94 -13.60 2.96
N ARG A 46 13.22 -13.91 3.20
CA ARG A 46 13.63 -14.67 4.39
C ARG A 46 13.22 -13.89 5.65
N GLY A 47 12.44 -14.52 6.51
CA GLY A 47 11.91 -13.89 7.74
C GLY A 47 10.58 -13.16 7.56
N VAL A 48 9.99 -13.15 6.36
CA VAL A 48 8.62 -12.64 6.13
C VAL A 48 7.60 -13.78 6.33
N ASN A 49 6.40 -13.45 6.80
CA ASN A 49 5.32 -14.41 6.99
C ASN A 49 5.06 -15.25 5.71
N PRO A 50 5.05 -16.60 5.78
CA PRO A 50 4.90 -17.47 4.62
C PRO A 50 3.64 -17.20 3.78
N SER A 51 2.54 -16.82 4.41
CA SER A 51 1.27 -16.50 3.73
C SER A 51 1.40 -15.26 2.84
N LEU A 52 2.14 -14.24 3.30
CA LEU A 52 2.42 -13.05 2.50
C LEU A 52 3.34 -13.36 1.32
N VAL A 53 4.35 -14.20 1.54
CA VAL A 53 5.25 -14.65 0.46
C VAL A 53 4.47 -15.46 -0.58
N SER A 54 3.59 -16.35 -0.15
CA SER A 54 2.71 -17.13 -1.04
C SER A 54 1.76 -16.22 -1.84
N TRP A 55 1.14 -15.25 -1.18
CA TRP A 55 0.30 -14.25 -1.83
C TRP A 55 1.07 -13.40 -2.85
N LEU A 56 2.24 -12.86 -2.46
CA LEU A 56 3.11 -12.09 -3.37
C LEU A 56 3.55 -12.91 -4.58
N THR A 57 3.90 -14.18 -4.37
CA THR A 57 4.29 -15.10 -5.44
C THR A 57 3.14 -15.31 -6.42
N THR A 58 1.93 -15.55 -5.90
CA THR A 58 0.72 -15.71 -6.73
C THR A 58 0.40 -14.44 -7.51
N MET A 59 0.41 -13.29 -6.84
CA MET A 59 0.13 -11.99 -7.46
C MET A 59 1.18 -11.65 -8.53
N MET A 60 2.46 -11.83 -8.23
CA MET A 60 3.54 -11.62 -9.18
C MET A 60 3.40 -12.54 -10.39
N GLY A 61 3.07 -13.82 -10.19
CA GLY A 61 2.84 -14.76 -11.27
C GLY A 61 1.76 -14.29 -12.25
N LEU A 62 0.60 -13.89 -11.73
CA LEU A 62 -0.50 -13.36 -12.56
C LEU A 62 -0.11 -12.07 -13.28
N ARG A 63 0.54 -11.13 -12.59
CA ARG A 63 0.99 -9.86 -13.19
C ARG A 63 2.05 -10.08 -14.27
N LEU A 64 2.99 -10.98 -14.02
CA LEU A 64 4.06 -11.33 -14.95
C LEU A 64 3.47 -11.95 -16.22
N GLN A 65 2.47 -12.84 -16.13
CA GLN A 65 1.81 -13.42 -17.30
C GLN A 65 1.25 -12.33 -18.22
N VAL A 66 0.46 -11.39 -17.69
CA VAL A 66 -0.12 -10.29 -18.48
C VAL A 66 0.95 -9.40 -19.11
N VAL A 67 2.02 -9.11 -18.34
CA VAL A 67 3.16 -8.30 -18.80
C VAL A 67 3.92 -8.98 -19.94
N LEU A 68 4.14 -10.29 -19.84
CA LEU A 68 4.85 -11.05 -20.88
C LEU A 68 3.99 -11.23 -22.14
N GLU A 69 2.66 -11.35 -22.00
CA GLU A 69 1.73 -11.43 -23.13
C GLU A 69 1.70 -10.12 -23.95
N HIS A 70 1.81 -8.97 -23.29
CA HIS A 70 1.77 -7.66 -23.92
C HIS A 70 3.16 -7.00 -24.00
N MET A 71 4.22 -7.80 -24.12
CA MET A 71 5.58 -7.29 -24.11
C MET A 71 5.84 -6.38 -25.33
N PRO A 72 6.14 -5.07 -25.13
CA PRO A 72 6.32 -4.13 -26.24
C PRO A 72 7.71 -4.23 -26.89
N VAL A 73 8.66 -4.90 -26.23
CA VAL A 73 10.04 -5.07 -26.69
C VAL A 73 10.17 -6.40 -27.41
N GLY A 74 10.31 -6.35 -28.74
CA GLY A 74 10.56 -7.52 -29.58
C GLY A 74 11.98 -8.08 -29.42
N PRO A 75 12.24 -9.32 -29.88
CA PRO A 75 13.53 -9.98 -29.76
C PRO A 75 14.66 -9.21 -30.45
N ASP A 76 14.40 -8.51 -31.56
CA ASP A 76 15.42 -7.72 -32.27
C ASP A 76 15.96 -6.55 -31.44
N ALA A 77 15.11 -5.95 -30.60
CA ALA A 77 15.49 -4.82 -29.77
C ALA A 77 16.52 -5.19 -28.71
N ILE A 78 16.57 -6.45 -28.27
CA ILE A 78 17.51 -6.92 -27.25
C ILE A 78 18.80 -7.53 -27.83
N LEU A 79 18.82 -7.91 -29.11
CA LEU A 79 20.01 -8.54 -29.73
C LEU A 79 21.25 -7.67 -29.63
N ARG A 80 21.09 -6.33 -29.61
CA ARG A 80 22.19 -5.37 -29.42
C ARG A 80 22.96 -5.57 -28.11
N TYR A 81 22.33 -6.16 -27.08
CA TYR A 81 22.93 -6.41 -25.78
C TYR A 81 23.48 -7.85 -25.65
N VAL A 82 23.13 -8.74 -26.58
CA VAL A 82 23.52 -10.15 -26.52
C VAL A 82 24.88 -10.31 -27.19
N ARG A 83 25.89 -10.69 -26.41
CA ARG A 83 27.22 -11.01 -26.90
C ARG A 83 27.53 -12.49 -26.70
N ARG A 84 27.98 -13.18 -27.73
CA ARG A 84 28.45 -14.56 -27.57
C ARG A 84 29.89 -14.58 -27.08
N VAL A 85 30.19 -15.52 -26.18
CA VAL A 85 31.56 -15.76 -25.72
C VAL A 85 32.37 -16.24 -26.93
N GLY A 86 33.31 -15.42 -27.40
CA GLY A 86 34.14 -15.69 -28.58
C GLY A 86 33.91 -14.75 -29.77
N ASP A 87 32.92 -13.84 -29.71
CA ASP A 87 32.79 -12.80 -30.74
C ASP A 87 33.98 -11.83 -30.70
N PRO A 88 34.55 -11.44 -31.87
CA PRO A 88 35.56 -10.40 -31.92
C PRO A 88 34.98 -9.09 -31.34
N PRO A 89 35.80 -8.23 -30.72
CA PRO A 89 35.33 -6.97 -30.21
C PRO A 89 34.68 -6.15 -31.33
N GLN A 90 33.37 -5.92 -31.22
CA GLN A 90 32.63 -5.09 -32.15
C GLN A 90 33.26 -3.69 -32.11
N PRO A 91 33.67 -3.11 -33.25
CA PRO A 91 34.19 -1.75 -33.27
C PRO A 91 33.07 -0.84 -32.78
N LEU A 92 33.26 -0.25 -31.61
CA LEU A 92 32.40 0.81 -31.14
C LEU A 92 32.46 1.94 -32.19
N PRO A 93 31.34 2.59 -32.54
CA PRO A 93 31.42 3.90 -33.17
C PRO A 93 32.17 4.79 -32.17
N GLU A 94 33.41 5.16 -32.49
CA GLU A 94 34.11 6.21 -31.78
C GLU A 94 33.29 7.49 -31.99
N GLU A 95 32.50 7.88 -30.99
CA GLU A 95 32.12 9.29 -30.90
C GLU A 95 33.43 10.07 -30.75
N PRO A 96 33.69 11.07 -31.61
CA PRO A 96 34.94 11.81 -31.57
C PRO A 96 35.08 12.48 -30.21
N MET A 97 36.01 11.96 -29.41
CA MET A 97 36.38 12.51 -28.12
C MET A 97 37.04 13.87 -28.38
N GLU A 98 36.32 14.97 -28.18
CA GLU A 98 36.96 16.28 -28.04
C GLU A 98 37.83 16.24 -26.78
N VAL A 99 39.13 16.08 -26.99
CA VAL A 99 40.15 16.27 -25.97
C VAL A 99 40.22 17.77 -25.66
N GLN A 100 39.42 18.22 -24.69
CA GLN A 100 39.68 19.48 -24.00
C GLN A 100 40.39 19.16 -22.68
N GLY A 101 41.71 19.26 -22.75
CA GLY A 101 42.56 19.24 -21.56
C GLY A 101 42.30 20.47 -20.70
N ALA A 102 42.05 20.24 -19.42
CA ALA A 102 42.45 21.12 -18.35
C ALA A 102 42.44 20.34 -17.03
N GLU A 103 43.63 20.13 -16.48
CA GLU A 103 43.81 19.88 -15.05
C GLU A 103 42.99 20.88 -14.23
N ARG A 104 42.29 20.39 -13.20
CA ARG A 104 42.46 20.96 -11.86
C ARG A 104 41.90 20.07 -10.75
N ALA A 105 42.67 20.09 -9.67
CA ALA A 105 42.58 19.30 -8.46
C ALA A 105 41.26 19.42 -7.70
N SER A 106 40.95 18.33 -6.98
CA SER A 106 40.03 18.28 -5.82
C SER A 106 40.47 19.28 -4.73
N PRO A 107 39.55 19.83 -3.92
CA PRO A 107 39.22 19.17 -2.66
C PRO A 107 37.73 19.25 -2.23
N GLU A 108 37.30 18.22 -1.49
CA GLU A 108 36.19 18.26 -0.51
C GLU A 108 36.45 19.32 0.60
N PRO A 109 35.41 19.92 1.24
CA PRO A 109 34.78 19.25 2.39
C PRO A 109 33.27 19.55 2.65
N GLN A 110 32.60 18.51 3.17
CA GLN A 110 31.73 18.50 4.36
C GLN A 110 30.64 19.57 4.55
N ARG A 111 29.36 19.15 4.56
CA ARG A 111 28.39 19.53 5.61
C ARG A 111 27.22 18.55 5.78
N GLU A 112 26.96 18.27 7.05
CA GLU A 112 25.89 17.50 7.68
C GLU A 112 24.45 17.98 7.38
N ASN A 113 23.53 17.07 7.72
CA ASN A 113 22.08 17.22 7.97
C ASN A 113 21.15 17.22 6.76
N ALA A 114 20.48 16.08 6.53
CA ALA A 114 19.13 15.86 7.08
C ALA A 114 18.55 14.49 6.66
N SER A 115 18.09 13.72 7.65
CA SER A 115 17.02 12.71 7.54
C SER A 115 15.69 13.42 7.15
N PRO A 116 14.65 12.77 6.59
CA PRO A 116 14.07 11.53 7.14
C PRO A 116 13.55 10.49 6.12
N ALA A 117 13.32 9.27 6.63
CA ALA A 117 12.42 8.25 6.06
C ALA A 117 10.96 8.47 6.59
N PRO A 118 9.99 7.55 6.42
CA PRO A 118 9.51 6.76 5.28
C PRO A 118 8.01 7.06 5.00
N GLY A 119 7.41 6.46 3.97
CA GLY A 119 5.97 6.60 3.72
C GLY A 119 5.38 5.45 2.91
N THR A 120 4.84 4.46 3.61
CA THR A 120 3.94 3.42 3.10
C THR A 120 2.50 3.92 3.11
N THR A 121 1.70 3.62 2.09
CA THR A 121 0.25 3.43 2.30
C THR A 121 -0.35 2.55 1.21
N ALA A 122 -0.84 1.39 1.64
CA ALA A 122 -1.82 0.59 0.97
C ALA A 122 -3.20 0.95 1.55
N GLU A 123 -4.17 1.29 0.71
CA GLU A 123 -5.59 1.26 1.05
C GLU A 123 -6.36 0.80 -0.18
N GLU A 124 -6.84 -0.44 -0.17
CA GLU A 124 -8.06 -0.81 -0.88
C GLU A 124 -8.65 -2.07 -0.26
N ALA A 125 -9.72 -1.91 0.52
CA ALA A 125 -10.80 -2.90 0.69
C ALA A 125 -11.86 -2.32 1.64
N MET A 126 -12.82 -1.57 1.08
CA MET A 126 -14.13 -1.45 1.70
C MET A 126 -15.11 -2.37 0.99
N SER A 127 -16.03 -2.91 1.79
CA SER A 127 -17.43 -3.22 1.46
C SER A 127 -17.79 -4.71 1.41
N ARG A 128 -18.24 -5.22 2.56
CA ARG A 128 -19.55 -5.87 2.61
C ARG A 128 -20.20 -5.64 3.98
N GLY A 129 -21.40 -5.05 3.94
CA GLY A 129 -22.11 -4.53 5.12
C GLY A 129 -22.69 -5.61 6.05
N PRO A 130 -23.15 -5.20 7.24
CA PRO A 130 -23.71 -6.10 8.25
C PRO A 130 -25.17 -6.51 7.93
N PRO A 131 -25.61 -7.74 8.26
CA PRO A 131 -27.01 -8.14 8.22
C PRO A 131 -27.80 -7.66 9.47
N PRO A 132 -29.14 -7.64 9.42
CA PRO A 132 -30.00 -6.98 10.41
C PRO A 132 -30.24 -7.83 11.69
N ALA A 133 -30.60 -7.14 12.77
CA ALA A 133 -30.97 -7.71 14.07
C ALA A 133 -32.38 -8.33 14.08
N PRO A 134 -32.63 -9.40 14.85
CA PRO A 134 -33.99 -9.85 15.14
C PRO A 134 -34.57 -9.18 16.39
N GLU A 135 -35.85 -8.82 16.29
CA GLU A 135 -36.71 -8.32 17.36
C GLU A 135 -37.11 -9.43 18.35
N GLY A 136 -37.60 -8.98 19.51
CA GLY A 136 -37.72 -9.75 20.74
C GLY A 136 -38.74 -10.88 20.77
N GLY A 137 -38.51 -11.76 21.75
CA GLY A 137 -39.44 -12.79 22.20
C GLY A 137 -39.06 -13.22 23.63
N SER A 138 -39.91 -12.88 24.58
CA SER A 138 -39.84 -13.23 26.00
C SER A 138 -40.15 -14.72 26.23
N ARG A 139 -39.38 -15.40 27.11
CA ARG A 139 -39.89 -16.48 27.98
C ARG A 139 -38.92 -16.85 29.11
N ASP A 140 -39.54 -17.25 30.21
CA ASP A 140 -39.08 -17.44 31.59
C ASP A 140 -37.89 -18.37 31.86
N GLU A 141 -37.33 -18.13 33.06
CA GLU A 141 -36.45 -18.93 33.93
C GLU A 141 -36.21 -20.40 33.56
N GLN A 142 -34.93 -20.74 33.34
CA GLN A 142 -34.40 -22.02 33.83
C GLN A 142 -32.91 -21.91 34.13
N ASP A 143 -32.60 -22.11 35.40
CA ASP A 143 -31.29 -22.32 36.00
C ASP A 143 -30.51 -23.41 35.25
N GLY A 144 -29.25 -23.13 34.92
CA GLY A 144 -28.42 -24.00 34.10
C GLY A 144 -27.13 -23.33 33.67
N ALA A 145 -26.13 -23.38 34.54
CA ALA A 145 -24.75 -23.01 34.27
C ALA A 145 -24.26 -23.58 32.93
N SER A 146 -24.27 -22.74 31.89
CA SER A 146 -23.50 -22.93 30.67
C SER A 146 -22.87 -21.59 30.39
N ALA A 147 -21.54 -21.55 30.46
CA ALA A 147 -20.74 -20.37 30.20
C ALA A 147 -21.25 -19.67 28.94
N GLU A 148 -21.85 -18.49 29.12
CA GLU A 148 -22.20 -17.58 28.04
C GLU A 148 -20.91 -17.13 27.37
N THR A 149 -20.40 -17.97 26.47
CA THR A 149 -19.31 -17.60 25.59
C THR A 149 -19.91 -16.57 24.66
N GLU A 150 -19.60 -15.30 24.88
CA GLU A 150 -20.19 -14.20 24.11
C GLU A 150 -20.09 -14.51 22.61
N PRO A 151 -21.16 -14.33 21.81
CA PRO A 151 -21.22 -14.79 20.42
C PRO A 151 -20.06 -14.30 19.53
N TRP A 152 -19.47 -13.14 19.85
CA TRP A 152 -18.33 -12.59 19.13
C TRP A 152 -17.02 -13.34 19.42
N ALA A 153 -16.87 -13.95 20.59
CA ALA A 153 -15.65 -14.66 20.98
C ALA A 153 -15.41 -15.90 20.10
N ALA A 154 -16.46 -16.52 19.57
CA ALA A 154 -16.37 -17.60 18.61
C ALA A 154 -16.03 -17.14 17.17
N ALA A 155 -16.18 -15.85 16.87
CA ALA A 155 -15.92 -15.28 15.55
C ALA A 155 -14.47 -14.76 15.38
N VAL A 156 -13.69 -14.75 16.46
CA VAL A 156 -12.31 -14.26 16.49
C VAL A 156 -11.35 -15.36 16.92
N PRO A 157 -10.05 -15.26 16.56
CA PRO A 157 -9.03 -16.16 17.08
C PRO A 157 -9.03 -16.18 18.63
N PRO A 158 -8.86 -17.34 19.29
CA PRO A 158 -8.92 -17.46 20.75
C PRO A 158 -7.94 -16.53 21.49
N GLU A 159 -6.79 -16.23 20.90
CA GLU A 159 -5.79 -15.32 21.46
C GLU A 159 -6.24 -13.85 21.51
N TRP A 160 -7.26 -13.46 20.73
CA TRP A 160 -7.82 -12.11 20.76
C TRP A 160 -8.94 -11.94 21.77
N VAL A 161 -9.58 -13.04 22.20
CA VAL A 161 -10.67 -12.99 23.18
C VAL A 161 -10.29 -12.22 24.46
N PRO A 162 -9.16 -12.51 25.14
CA PRO A 162 -8.81 -11.74 26.34
C PRO A 162 -8.49 -10.26 26.05
N ILE A 163 -7.92 -9.96 24.88
CA ILE A 163 -7.58 -8.58 24.46
C ILE A 163 -8.87 -7.77 24.24
N ILE A 164 -9.81 -8.32 23.47
CA ILE A 164 -11.08 -7.65 23.16
C ILE A 164 -11.93 -7.51 24.42
N GLN A 165 -11.96 -8.50 25.32
CA GLN A 165 -12.63 -8.38 26.62
C GLN A 165 -12.06 -7.24 27.45
N GLN A 166 -10.73 -7.10 27.49
CA GLN A 166 -10.07 -5.99 28.18
C GLN A 166 -10.41 -4.64 27.52
N ASP A 167 -10.43 -4.57 26.20
CA ASP A 167 -10.76 -3.35 25.46
C ASP A 167 -12.23 -2.95 25.67
N ILE A 168 -13.17 -3.89 25.72
CA ILE A 168 -14.58 -3.61 26.04
C ILE A 168 -14.69 -2.94 27.41
N GLN A 169 -14.03 -3.47 28.44
CA GLN A 169 -14.07 -2.87 29.78
C GLN A 169 -13.35 -1.51 29.82
N SER A 170 -12.29 -1.34 29.03
CA SER A 170 -11.54 -0.10 28.93
C SER A 170 -12.33 1.00 28.21
N GLN A 171 -12.99 0.67 27.10
CA GLN A 171 -13.81 1.59 26.31
C GLN A 171 -15.04 2.08 27.07
N ARG A 172 -15.59 1.29 28.02
CA ARG A 172 -16.66 1.76 28.93
C ARG A 172 -16.25 2.96 29.79
N LYS A 173 -14.94 3.18 29.98
CA LYS A 173 -14.37 4.29 30.77
C LYS A 173 -13.69 5.34 29.91
N VAL A 174 -13.81 5.26 28.57
CA VAL A 174 -13.09 6.17 27.67
C VAL A 174 -13.58 7.61 27.87
N LYS A 175 -12.63 8.54 28.02
CA LYS A 175 -12.94 9.96 28.05
C LYS A 175 -13.39 10.41 26.65
N PRO A 176 -14.31 11.39 26.54
CA PRO A 176 -14.68 11.96 25.26
C PRO A 176 -13.44 12.36 24.45
N GLN A 177 -13.41 11.97 23.18
CA GLN A 177 -12.30 12.30 22.28
C GLN A 177 -12.29 13.82 22.05
N PRO A 178 -11.13 14.49 22.18
CA PRO A 178 -11.02 15.90 21.81
C PRO A 178 -11.19 16.09 20.30
N PRO A 179 -11.43 17.34 19.85
CA PRO A 179 -11.44 17.66 18.43
C PRO A 179 -10.19 17.13 17.73
N LEU A 180 -10.39 16.57 16.54
CA LEU A 180 -9.30 16.03 15.73
C LEU A 180 -8.41 17.16 15.20
N SER A 181 -7.09 16.96 15.24
CA SER A 181 -6.14 17.95 14.75
C SER A 181 -6.20 18.13 13.23
N ASP A 182 -5.74 19.29 12.74
CA ASP A 182 -5.68 19.60 11.31
C ASP A 182 -4.83 18.59 10.53
N ALA A 183 -3.70 18.14 11.11
CA ALA A 183 -2.87 17.08 10.54
C ALA A 183 -3.68 15.80 10.28
N TYR A 184 -4.52 15.37 11.23
CA TYR A 184 -5.37 14.20 11.07
C TYR A 184 -6.48 14.42 10.04
N LEU A 185 -7.09 15.60 10.02
CA LEU A 185 -8.12 15.94 9.05
C LEU A 185 -7.56 16.00 7.63
N SER A 186 -6.34 16.50 7.44
CA SER A 186 -5.69 16.61 6.13
C SER A 186 -5.49 15.26 5.43
N GLY A 187 -5.25 14.20 6.22
CA GLY A 187 -5.15 12.82 5.75
C GLY A 187 -6.50 12.15 5.42
N MET A 188 -7.64 12.76 5.80
CA MET A 188 -8.94 12.23 5.41
C MET A 188 -9.22 12.48 3.93
N PRO A 189 -9.88 11.53 3.24
CA PRO A 189 -10.29 11.71 1.85
C PRO A 189 -11.03 13.04 1.65
N ALA A 190 -10.73 13.74 0.54
CA ALA A 190 -11.29 15.07 0.27
C ALA A 190 -12.83 15.09 0.31
N LYS A 191 -13.48 14.00 -0.15
CA LYS A 191 -14.95 13.83 -0.06
C LYS A 191 -15.44 13.81 1.40
N ARG A 192 -14.72 13.14 2.29
CA ARG A 192 -15.04 13.05 3.72
C ARG A 192 -14.81 14.38 4.44
N ARG A 193 -13.74 15.11 4.09
CA ARG A 193 -13.50 16.47 4.59
C ARG A 193 -14.63 17.43 4.21
N LYS A 194 -15.01 17.45 2.92
CA LYS A 194 -16.12 18.28 2.41
C LYS A 194 -17.44 17.93 3.08
N LEU A 195 -17.76 16.64 3.22
CA LEU A 195 -18.98 16.21 3.91
C LEU A 195 -19.03 16.74 5.36
N ARG A 196 -17.91 16.69 6.08
CA ARG A 196 -17.84 17.23 7.45
C ARG A 196 -18.09 18.73 7.48
N SER A 197 -17.46 19.51 6.60
CA SER A 197 -17.69 20.96 6.52
C SER A 197 -19.13 21.30 6.11
N ASP A 198 -19.71 20.53 5.19
CA ASP A 198 -21.09 20.72 4.73
C ASP A 198 -22.08 20.44 5.86
N ILE A 199 -21.88 19.37 6.64
CA ILE A 199 -22.70 19.06 7.82
C ILE A 199 -22.57 20.18 8.85
N GLN A 200 -21.37 20.66 9.12
CA GLN A 200 -21.13 21.75 10.07
C GLN A 200 -21.84 23.04 9.64
N LYS A 201 -21.73 23.41 8.36
CA LYS A 201 -22.45 24.57 7.80
C LYS A 201 -23.97 24.41 7.91
N ARG A 202 -24.51 23.24 7.58
CA ARG A 202 -25.94 22.96 7.67
C ARG A 202 -26.45 23.01 9.11
N LEU A 203 -25.63 22.58 10.07
CA LEU A 203 -25.95 22.64 11.49
C LEU A 203 -25.99 24.09 11.99
N GLN A 204 -25.08 24.94 11.52
CA GLN A 204 -25.04 26.37 11.84
C GLN A 204 -26.22 27.14 11.21
N GLU A 205 -26.65 26.75 10.02
CA GLU A 205 -27.76 27.37 9.30
C GLU A 205 -29.15 26.88 9.74
N ASP A 206 -29.24 25.80 10.52
CA ASP A 206 -30.51 25.25 10.98
C ASP A 206 -31.12 26.10 12.11
N PRO A 207 -32.28 26.77 11.89
CA PRO A 207 -32.92 27.60 12.91
C PRO A 207 -33.43 26.79 14.11
N ASN A 208 -33.50 25.47 14.00
CA ASN A 208 -33.94 24.56 15.05
C ASN A 208 -32.78 23.80 15.70
N TYR A 209 -31.53 24.20 15.41
CA TYR A 209 -30.36 23.68 16.09
C TYR A 209 -30.27 24.25 17.51
N SER A 210 -30.21 23.36 18.50
CA SER A 210 -29.80 23.72 19.85
C SER A 210 -28.90 22.64 20.43
N PRO A 211 -27.87 23.00 21.23
CA PRO A 211 -27.02 22.03 21.90
C PRO A 211 -27.79 21.09 22.84
N GLN A 212 -28.96 21.50 23.37
CA GLN A 212 -29.81 20.62 24.18
C GLN A 212 -30.53 19.57 23.34
N ARG A 213 -30.90 19.89 22.09
CA ARG A 213 -31.61 18.98 21.18
C ARG A 213 -30.66 18.03 20.47
N PHE A 214 -29.44 18.48 20.19
CA PHE A 214 -28.41 17.69 19.51
C PHE A 214 -27.10 17.67 20.31
N PRO A 215 -27.07 17.02 21.49
CA PRO A 215 -25.94 17.09 22.44
C PRO A 215 -24.64 16.51 21.88
N ASN A 216 -24.72 15.58 20.92
CA ASN A 216 -23.56 14.98 20.27
C ASN A 216 -23.05 15.80 19.07
N ALA A 217 -23.92 16.59 18.42
CA ALA A 217 -23.55 17.36 17.24
C ALA A 217 -22.58 18.48 17.59
N GLN A 218 -22.83 19.17 18.71
CA GLN A 218 -21.88 20.15 19.27
C GLN A 218 -20.51 19.52 19.53
N ARG A 219 -20.45 18.28 20.02
CA ARG A 219 -19.17 17.60 20.31
C ARG A 219 -18.40 17.21 19.04
N ALA A 220 -19.10 16.82 17.98
CA ALA A 220 -18.49 16.32 16.75
C ALA A 220 -18.07 17.44 15.77
N PHE A 221 -18.79 18.57 15.80
CA PHE A 221 -18.70 19.62 14.78
C PHE A 221 -18.50 21.04 15.34
N ALA A 222 -18.26 21.22 16.64
CA ALA A 222 -17.87 22.53 17.16
C ALA A 222 -16.45 22.90 16.71
N ASP A 223 -16.26 24.18 16.39
CA ASP A 223 -14.94 24.79 16.23
C ASP A 223 -14.32 25.09 17.61
N ASP A 224 -12.99 24.99 17.71
CA ASP A 224 -12.23 25.52 18.85
C ASP A 224 -12.39 27.06 18.89
N PRO A 225 -12.50 27.69 20.08
CA PRO A 225 -12.56 29.15 20.21
C PRO A 225 -11.27 29.87 19.83
#